data_AF-A0A7V9N2N5-F1
#
_entry.id   AF-A0A7V9N2N5-F1
#
_cell.length_a   1.000
_cell.length_b   1.000
_cell.length_c   1.000
_cell.angle_alpha   90.00
_cell.angle_beta   90.00
_cell.angle_gamma   90.00
#
_symmetry.space_group_name_H-M   'P 1'
#
loop_
_entity.id
_entity.type
_entity.pdbx_description
1 polymer ?
#
loop_
_entity_poly.entity_id
_entity_poly.type
_entity_poly.pdbx_seq_one_letter_code
_entity_poly.pdbx_strand_id
1 'polypeptide(L)'
;MRRRSVLLSAVSGALTGALAASRTTTAQEATPSAMANHPIVGAWLVMNPSDPLNARPAIFAADGTMTVGYVPSSIDAERGVVLQGTAFGVWEPSGERRVHLTYVQALSDLDGTYLGTRTRDAYPEVSEDGQSFRDDGTQVHITFRDAANTIVNEASGGGAEAATRQVHAIRMRVGNPGFIETPPVSGTPTG
;
A
#
# COMPACT_ATOMS: atom_id res chain seq x y z
N MET A 1 3.68 76.27 48.48
CA MET A 1 5.08 76.32 48.02
C MET A 1 5.50 74.95 47.49
N ARG A 2 6.15 74.95 46.32
CA ARG A 2 7.21 74.02 45.83
C ARG A 2 7.01 72.49 45.85
N ARG A 3 6.86 71.98 44.61
CA ARG A 3 7.48 70.79 43.95
C ARG A 3 8.54 70.01 44.76
N ARG A 4 8.51 68.67 44.67
CA ARG A 4 9.49 67.81 43.96
C ARG A 4 9.21 66.30 44.15
N SER A 5 9.29 65.57 43.04
CA SER A 5 9.16 64.11 42.86
C SER A 5 10.35 63.32 43.42
N VAL A 6 10.15 62.04 43.78
CA VAL A 6 11.07 60.90 43.50
C VAL A 6 10.27 59.58 43.51
N LEU A 7 10.50 58.76 42.47
CA LEU A 7 10.05 57.37 42.24
C LEU A 7 10.71 56.37 43.20
N LEU A 8 10.07 55.21 43.47
CA LEU A 8 10.72 53.90 43.29
C LEU A 8 9.72 52.73 43.39
N SER A 9 9.93 51.79 42.49
CA SER A 9 9.21 50.58 42.11
C SER A 9 9.02 49.52 43.19
N ALA A 10 7.97 48.70 43.06
CA ALA A 10 8.09 47.23 43.11
C ALA A 10 6.85 46.56 42.49
N VAL A 11 7.07 45.91 41.35
CA VAL A 11 6.15 44.98 40.68
C VAL A 11 6.23 43.65 41.42
N SER A 12 5.10 43.05 41.82
CA SER A 12 4.96 41.61 42.10
C SER A 12 3.48 41.23 42.26
N GLY A 13 3.00 40.23 41.52
CA GLY A 13 1.69 39.62 41.76
C GLY A 13 1.01 39.07 40.52
N ALA A 14 1.60 38.03 39.95
CA ALA A 14 1.14 37.35 38.75
C ALA A 14 -0.02 36.36 38.99
N LEU A 15 -0.81 36.17 37.94
CA LEU A 15 -1.45 34.94 37.45
C LEU A 15 -2.48 34.18 38.31
N THR A 16 -3.74 34.26 37.90
CA THR A 16 -4.73 33.14 37.89
C THR A 16 -5.98 33.61 37.13
N GLY A 17 -6.49 33.00 36.07
CA GLY A 17 -6.11 31.80 35.33
C GLY A 17 -6.80 31.81 33.96
N ALA A 18 -6.11 31.30 32.94
CA ALA A 18 -6.65 31.05 31.61
C ALA A 18 -6.48 29.56 31.30
N LEU A 19 -7.35 28.73 31.85
CA LEU A 19 -7.50 27.31 31.49
C LEU A 19 -8.68 27.18 30.52
N ALA A 20 -8.50 27.66 29.30
CA ALA A 20 -9.45 27.48 28.21
C ALA A 20 -8.72 27.35 26.86
N ALA A 21 -7.69 26.51 26.79
CA ALA A 21 -7.02 26.21 25.53
C ALA A 21 -6.32 24.85 25.61
N SER A 22 -7.07 23.76 25.50
CA SER A 22 -6.53 22.45 25.09
C SER A 22 -7.68 21.52 24.70
N ARG A 23 -8.41 21.90 23.64
CA ARG A 23 -9.03 20.92 22.75
C ARG A 23 -8.24 20.99 21.46
N THR A 24 -7.09 20.33 21.43
CA THR A 24 -6.44 19.98 20.17
C THR A 24 -7.31 18.92 19.51
N THR A 25 -8.33 19.37 18.78
CA THR A 25 -8.88 18.59 17.69
C THR A 25 -7.73 18.40 16.72
N THR A 26 -7.16 17.21 16.64
CA THR A 26 -6.30 16.84 15.50
C THR A 26 -7.17 16.95 14.27
N ALA A 27 -6.98 18.00 13.48
CA ALA A 27 -7.56 18.06 12.15
C ALA A 27 -7.09 16.80 11.42
N GLN A 28 -8.02 16.01 10.86
CA GLN A 28 -7.63 15.13 9.77
C GLN A 28 -6.94 16.03 8.75
N GLU A 29 -5.64 15.83 8.51
CA GLU A 29 -5.00 16.46 7.38
C GLU A 29 -5.84 16.10 6.16
N ALA A 30 -6.39 17.12 5.51
CA ALA A 30 -7.18 16.92 4.32
C ALA A 30 -6.32 16.13 3.35
N THR A 31 -6.81 14.97 2.91
CA THR A 31 -6.14 14.16 1.89
C THR A 31 -5.69 15.08 0.77
N PRO A 32 -4.38 15.12 0.44
CA PRO A 32 -3.90 16.00 -0.61
C PRO A 32 -4.72 15.79 -1.89
N SER A 33 -5.20 16.86 -2.52
CA SER A 33 -6.00 16.79 -3.75
C SER A 33 -5.32 15.96 -4.85
N ALA A 34 -3.99 15.90 -4.84
CA ALA A 34 -3.20 15.07 -5.73
C ALA A 34 -3.42 13.56 -5.52
N MET A 35 -3.63 13.10 -4.28
CA MET A 35 -3.89 11.68 -3.98
C MET A 35 -5.31 11.28 -4.36
N ALA A 36 -6.30 12.07 -3.95
CA ALA A 36 -7.71 11.72 -4.18
C ALA A 36 -8.08 11.64 -5.68
N ASN A 37 -7.38 12.41 -6.52
CA ASN A 37 -7.57 12.41 -7.97
C ASN A 37 -6.51 11.60 -8.73
N HIS A 38 -5.59 10.91 -8.03
CA HIS A 38 -4.55 10.13 -8.69
C HIS A 38 -5.18 8.96 -9.46
N PRO A 39 -4.74 8.67 -10.71
CA PRO A 39 -5.35 7.62 -11.52
C PRO A 39 -5.20 6.21 -10.93
N ILE A 40 -4.36 5.99 -9.90
CA ILE A 40 -4.28 4.70 -9.21
C ILE A 40 -5.55 4.40 -8.39
N VAL A 41 -6.31 5.40 -7.96
CA VAL A 41 -7.44 5.22 -7.04
C VAL A 41 -8.49 4.32 -7.68
N GLY A 42 -8.95 3.31 -6.94
CA GLY A 42 -9.98 2.37 -7.36
C GLY A 42 -9.65 0.90 -7.11
N ALA A 43 -10.44 0.02 -7.72
CA ALA A 43 -10.31 -1.42 -7.63
C ALA A 43 -9.62 -1.99 -8.88
N TRP A 44 -8.73 -2.96 -8.68
CA TRP A 44 -7.86 -3.51 -9.70
C TRP A 44 -7.73 -5.02 -9.56
N LEU A 45 -7.62 -5.72 -10.70
CA LEU A 45 -7.22 -7.11 -10.74
C LEU A 45 -5.74 -7.19 -11.10
N VAL A 46 -4.88 -7.44 -10.12
CA VAL A 46 -3.43 -7.53 -10.28
C VAL A 46 -3.04 -8.95 -10.64
N MET A 47 -2.28 -9.13 -11.71
CA MET A 47 -1.90 -10.42 -12.27
C MET A 47 -0.40 -10.44 -12.57
N ASN A 48 0.19 -11.62 -12.53
CA ASN A 48 1.45 -11.88 -13.20
C ASN A 48 1.13 -12.40 -14.61
N PRO A 49 1.54 -11.72 -15.69
CA PRO A 49 1.25 -12.19 -17.05
C PRO A 49 1.77 -13.60 -17.36
N SER A 50 2.85 -14.02 -16.68
CA SER A 50 3.44 -15.36 -16.80
C SER A 50 2.75 -16.43 -15.94
N ASP A 51 1.86 -16.01 -15.04
CA ASP A 51 1.13 -16.88 -14.10
C ASP A 51 -0.28 -16.31 -13.84
N PRO A 52 -1.21 -16.50 -14.79
CA PRO A 52 -2.56 -15.92 -14.71
C PRO A 52 -3.41 -16.51 -13.59
N LEU A 53 -3.03 -17.67 -13.02
CA LEU A 53 -3.70 -18.26 -11.85
C LEU A 53 -3.43 -17.47 -10.56
N ASN A 54 -2.46 -16.55 -10.57
CA ASN A 54 -2.11 -15.69 -9.44
C ASN A 54 -2.76 -14.28 -9.58
N ALA A 55 -4.06 -14.27 -9.83
CA ALA A 55 -4.87 -13.06 -9.90
C ALA A 55 -5.22 -12.57 -8.48
N ARG A 56 -5.03 -11.27 -8.24
CA ARG A 56 -5.07 -10.64 -6.92
C ARG A 56 -5.89 -9.36 -6.96
N PRO A 57 -7.13 -9.37 -6.43
CA PRO A 57 -7.91 -8.14 -6.29
C PRO A 57 -7.19 -7.16 -5.36
N ALA A 58 -7.13 -5.90 -5.76
CA ALA A 58 -6.53 -4.82 -4.99
C ALA A 58 -7.44 -3.60 -4.96
N ILE A 59 -7.39 -2.86 -3.85
CA ILE A 59 -8.06 -1.57 -3.70
C ILE A 59 -7.01 -0.54 -3.29
N PHE A 60 -6.97 0.58 -3.99
CA PHE A 60 -6.20 1.77 -3.65
C PHE A 60 -7.19 2.87 -3.31
N ALA A 61 -7.27 3.23 -2.04
CA ALA A 61 -8.18 4.26 -1.56
C ALA A 61 -7.57 5.64 -1.74
N ALA A 62 -8.44 6.65 -1.90
CA ALA A 62 -8.05 8.04 -2.10
C ALA A 62 -7.22 8.62 -0.94
N ASP A 63 -7.37 8.08 0.27
CA ASP A 63 -6.65 8.48 1.48
C ASP A 63 -5.22 7.95 1.58
N GLY A 64 -4.75 7.21 0.57
CA GLY A 64 -3.41 6.61 0.57
C GLY A 64 -3.36 5.21 1.16
N THR A 65 -4.48 4.62 1.61
CA THR A 65 -4.49 3.23 2.07
C THR A 65 -4.67 2.25 0.92
N MET A 66 -4.21 1.02 1.09
CA MET A 66 -4.43 -0.05 0.12
C MET A 66 -4.55 -1.44 0.73
N THR A 67 -5.20 -2.33 -0.02
CA THR A 67 -5.26 -3.76 0.28
C THR A 67 -5.03 -4.59 -0.97
N VAL A 68 -4.39 -5.75 -0.84
CA VAL A 68 -4.23 -6.74 -1.93
C VAL A 68 -4.59 -8.13 -1.42
N GLY A 69 -5.55 -8.79 -2.09
CA GLY A 69 -5.95 -10.16 -1.83
C GLY A 69 -5.04 -11.14 -2.56
N TYR A 70 -4.25 -11.91 -1.83
CA TYR A 70 -3.38 -12.95 -2.38
C TYR A 70 -4.09 -14.30 -2.46
N VAL A 71 -3.61 -15.17 -3.34
CA VAL A 71 -3.98 -16.59 -3.28
C VAL A 71 -3.63 -17.13 -1.89
N PRO A 72 -4.51 -17.92 -1.24
CA PRO A 72 -4.39 -18.23 0.18
C PRO A 72 -3.12 -18.98 0.55
N SER A 73 -2.49 -19.66 -0.40
CA SER A 73 -1.33 -20.50 -0.17
C SER A 73 -0.30 -20.42 -1.30
N SER A 74 0.96 -20.56 -0.94
CA SER A 74 2.07 -20.82 -1.86
C SER A 74 2.91 -22.00 -1.35
N ILE A 75 3.66 -22.64 -2.23
CA ILE A 75 4.64 -23.65 -1.83
C ILE A 75 6.00 -22.95 -1.73
N ASP A 76 6.57 -22.96 -0.53
CA ASP A 76 7.94 -22.55 -0.24
C ASP A 76 8.81 -23.80 -0.14
N ALA A 77 10.01 -23.76 -0.73
CA ALA A 77 10.87 -24.93 -0.80
C ALA A 77 11.41 -25.37 0.58
N GLU A 78 11.54 -24.44 1.53
CA GLU A 78 12.09 -24.71 2.86
C GLU A 78 10.99 -24.91 3.91
N ARG A 79 9.86 -24.21 3.76
CA ARG A 79 8.77 -24.16 4.75
C ARG A 79 7.56 -25.00 4.36
N GLY A 80 7.54 -25.57 3.15
CA GLY A 80 6.39 -26.32 2.64
C GLY A 80 5.23 -25.39 2.28
N VAL A 81 4.00 -25.76 2.63
CA VAL A 81 2.83 -24.91 2.34
C VAL A 81 2.82 -23.72 3.28
N VAL A 82 2.91 -22.52 2.71
CA VAL A 82 2.80 -21.24 3.42
C VAL A 82 1.45 -20.62 3.09
N LEU A 83 0.68 -20.30 4.11
CA LEU A 83 -0.55 -19.53 3.97
C LEU A 83 -0.25 -18.03 4.00
N GLN A 84 -0.93 -17.30 3.14
CA GLN A 84 -0.72 -15.88 2.89
C GLN A 84 -2.00 -15.10 3.26
N GLY A 85 -1.88 -14.17 4.21
CA GLY A 85 -2.97 -13.26 4.56
C GLY A 85 -3.24 -12.21 3.48
N THR A 86 -4.29 -11.40 3.67
CA THR A 86 -4.47 -10.16 2.90
C THR A 86 -3.32 -9.21 3.20
N ALA A 87 -2.77 -8.57 2.17
CA ALA A 87 -1.77 -7.53 2.35
C ALA A 87 -2.44 -6.18 2.62
N PHE A 88 -1.91 -5.42 3.57
CA PHE A 88 -2.35 -4.07 3.91
C PHE A 88 -1.19 -3.10 3.81
N GLY A 89 -1.44 -1.89 3.33
CA GLY A 89 -0.37 -0.93 3.15
C GLY A 89 -0.84 0.48 2.83
N VAL A 90 0.13 1.27 2.40
CA VAL A 90 -0.03 2.66 2.02
C VAL A 90 0.60 2.92 0.66
N TRP A 91 0.19 4.01 0.02
CA TRP A 91 0.74 4.49 -1.23
C TRP A 91 0.71 6.02 -1.29
N GLU A 92 1.61 6.60 -2.08
CA GLU A 92 1.65 8.02 -2.38
C GLU A 92 2.01 8.26 -3.87
N PRO A 93 1.57 9.37 -4.49
CA PRO A 93 2.01 9.76 -5.81
C PRO A 93 3.51 10.03 -5.82
N SER A 94 4.23 9.38 -6.75
CA SER A 94 5.65 9.67 -7.04
C SER A 94 5.82 10.29 -8.43
N GLY A 95 4.71 10.64 -9.09
CA GLY A 95 4.59 11.24 -10.43
C GLY A 95 3.11 11.35 -10.82
N GLU A 96 2.82 11.83 -12.03
CA GLU A 96 1.41 12.03 -12.48
C GLU A 96 0.62 10.72 -12.62
N ARG A 97 1.31 9.62 -12.98
CA ARG A 97 0.72 8.28 -13.14
C ARG A 97 1.44 7.22 -12.31
N ARG A 98 2.48 7.60 -11.57
CA ARG A 98 3.37 6.69 -10.84
C ARG A 98 3.14 6.85 -9.36
N VAL A 99 3.15 5.73 -8.64
CA VAL A 99 3.07 5.73 -7.18
C VAL A 99 4.28 5.05 -6.57
N HIS A 100 4.58 5.42 -5.34
CA HIS A 100 5.36 4.61 -4.42
C HIS A 100 4.40 3.94 -3.45
N LEU A 101 4.57 2.64 -3.20
CA LEU A 101 3.72 1.91 -2.29
C LEU A 101 4.54 0.98 -1.40
N THR A 102 4.02 0.76 -0.19
CA THR A 102 4.56 -0.21 0.76
C THR A 102 3.42 -0.97 1.40
N TYR A 103 3.48 -2.30 1.41
CA TYR A 103 2.51 -3.13 2.13
C TYR A 103 3.16 -4.31 2.85
N VAL A 104 2.44 -4.81 3.85
CA VAL A 104 2.82 -5.97 4.66
C VAL A 104 1.76 -7.06 4.58
N GLN A 105 2.22 -8.30 4.58
CA GLN A 105 1.41 -9.50 4.62
C GLN A 105 1.91 -10.42 5.73
N ALA A 106 1.00 -10.92 6.56
CA ALA A 106 1.30 -11.98 7.52
C ALA A 106 1.36 -13.34 6.83
N LEU A 107 2.28 -14.19 7.30
CA LEU A 107 2.48 -15.55 6.82
C LEU A 107 2.19 -16.53 7.96
N SER A 108 1.54 -17.65 7.64
CA SER A 108 1.34 -18.75 8.58
C SER A 108 1.57 -20.12 7.94
N ASP A 109 1.77 -21.15 8.76
CA ASP A 109 1.70 -22.54 8.29
C ASP A 109 0.25 -23.02 8.19
N LEU A 110 0.06 -24.31 7.87
CA LEU A 110 -1.26 -24.94 7.75
C LEU A 110 -2.02 -25.05 9.08
N ASP A 111 -1.31 -25.04 10.21
CA ASP A 111 -1.92 -25.08 11.55
C ASP A 111 -2.30 -23.67 12.05
N GLY A 112 -2.00 -22.63 11.24
CA GLY A 112 -2.25 -21.24 11.58
C GLY A 112 -1.16 -20.63 12.48
N THR A 113 -0.02 -21.31 12.66
CA THR A 113 1.12 -20.76 13.40
C THR A 113 1.68 -19.59 12.63
N TYR A 114 1.84 -18.45 13.30
CA TYR A 114 2.45 -17.28 12.71
C TYR A 114 3.93 -17.54 12.39
N LEU A 115 4.30 -17.40 11.11
CA LEU A 115 5.66 -17.60 10.61
C LEU A 115 6.44 -16.29 10.48
N GLY A 116 5.74 -15.15 10.44
CA GLY A 116 6.33 -13.83 10.25
C GLY A 116 5.62 -12.99 9.20
N THR A 117 6.35 -12.09 8.55
CA THR A 117 5.80 -11.16 7.55
C THR A 117 6.59 -11.13 6.26
N ARG A 118 5.91 -10.73 5.19
CA ARG A 118 6.50 -10.24 3.96
C ARG A 118 6.12 -8.77 3.78
N THR A 119 7.11 -7.90 3.70
CA THR A 119 6.95 -6.49 3.29
C THR A 119 7.33 -6.36 1.82
N ARG A 120 6.57 -5.59 1.04
CA ARG A 120 6.96 -5.19 -0.32
C ARG A 120 6.91 -3.68 -0.45
N ASP A 121 7.96 -3.14 -1.03
CA ASP A 121 8.08 -1.78 -1.52
C ASP A 121 8.11 -1.80 -3.05
N ALA A 122 7.34 -0.94 -3.73
CA ALA A 122 7.13 -1.04 -5.17
C ALA A 122 6.74 0.29 -5.84
N TYR A 123 6.81 0.35 -7.18
CA TYR A 123 6.60 1.57 -7.95
C TYR A 123 5.78 1.36 -9.24
N PRO A 124 4.48 0.99 -9.15
CA PRO A 124 3.67 0.84 -10.34
C PRO A 124 3.36 2.18 -11.01
N GLU A 125 3.17 2.10 -12.33
CA GLU A 125 2.73 3.22 -13.17
C GLU A 125 1.44 2.85 -13.90
N VAL A 126 0.44 3.71 -13.79
CA VAL A 126 -0.86 3.61 -14.45
C VAL A 126 -0.73 4.01 -15.92
N SER A 127 -1.41 3.30 -16.84
CA SER A 127 -1.45 3.68 -18.25
C SER A 127 -2.12 5.03 -18.48
N GLU A 128 -1.85 5.64 -19.63
CA GLU A 128 -2.41 6.95 -20.01
C GLU A 128 -3.94 6.97 -20.00
N ASP A 129 -4.59 5.88 -20.43
CA ASP A 129 -6.05 5.72 -20.42
C ASP A 129 -6.64 5.39 -19.03
N GLY A 130 -5.79 5.24 -18.02
CA GLY A 130 -6.19 4.88 -16.66
C GLY A 130 -6.76 3.47 -16.51
N GLN A 131 -6.67 2.58 -17.52
CA GLN A 131 -7.32 1.26 -17.50
C GLN A 131 -6.42 0.12 -17.03
N SER A 132 -5.11 0.34 -17.02
CA SER A 132 -4.14 -0.64 -16.55
C SER A 132 -3.07 0.02 -15.69
N PHE A 133 -2.33 -0.76 -14.92
CA PHE A 133 -1.03 -0.33 -14.40
C PHE A 133 -0.01 -1.45 -14.52
N ARG A 134 1.27 -1.08 -14.54
CA ARG A 134 2.39 -2.01 -14.55
C ARG A 134 3.41 -1.63 -13.50
N ASP A 135 3.91 -2.63 -12.79
CA ASP A 135 5.19 -2.54 -12.08
C ASP A 135 6.15 -3.49 -12.80
N ASP A 136 7.30 -2.98 -13.26
CA ASP A 136 8.28 -3.76 -14.01
C ASP A 136 9.21 -4.61 -13.13
N GLY A 137 9.09 -4.51 -11.80
CA GLY A 137 9.88 -5.26 -10.84
C GLY A 137 11.27 -4.67 -10.57
N THR A 138 11.71 -3.67 -11.34
CA THR A 138 13.10 -3.19 -11.29
C THR A 138 13.43 -2.42 -10.01
N GLN A 139 12.42 -1.79 -9.41
CA GLN A 139 12.53 -1.02 -8.17
C GLN A 139 11.82 -1.67 -6.99
N VAL A 140 11.39 -2.93 -7.15
CA VAL A 140 10.76 -3.67 -6.06
C VAL A 140 11.81 -4.05 -5.04
N HIS A 141 11.49 -3.85 -3.76
CA HIS A 141 12.23 -4.39 -2.63
C HIS A 141 11.30 -5.20 -1.74
N ILE A 142 11.77 -6.34 -1.25
CA ILE A 142 11.01 -7.27 -0.41
C ILE A 142 11.84 -7.64 0.80
N THR A 143 11.20 -7.60 1.95
CA THR A 143 11.79 -8.04 3.21
C THR A 143 10.93 -9.15 3.79
N PHE A 144 11.55 -10.28 4.14
CA PHE A 144 10.93 -11.33 4.93
C PHE A 144 11.44 -11.24 6.37
N ARG A 145 10.51 -11.22 7.31
CA ARG A 145 10.81 -11.30 8.74
C ARG A 145 10.22 -12.57 9.31
N ASP A 146 10.92 -13.19 10.24
CA ASP A 146 10.41 -14.33 11.02
C ASP A 146 9.43 -13.89 12.12
N ALA A 147 8.96 -14.86 12.90
CA ALA A 147 8.04 -14.63 14.01
C ALA A 147 8.64 -13.75 15.14
N ALA A 148 9.97 -13.68 15.25
CA ALA A 148 10.70 -12.81 16.18
C ALA A 148 10.97 -11.42 15.59
N ASN A 149 10.43 -11.12 14.40
CA ASN A 149 10.63 -9.88 13.64
C ASN A 149 12.09 -9.67 13.18
N THR A 150 12.89 -10.73 13.13
CA THR A 150 14.24 -10.71 12.56
C THR A 150 14.15 -10.80 11.04
N ILE A 151 14.90 -9.97 10.32
CA ILE A 151 15.00 -10.08 8.86
C ILE A 151 15.74 -11.38 8.53
N VAL A 152 15.07 -12.29 7.83
CA VAL A 152 15.61 -13.61 7.46
C VAL A 152 15.88 -13.73 5.97
N ASN A 153 15.31 -12.86 5.15
CA ASN A 153 15.59 -12.79 3.72
C ASN A 153 15.20 -11.42 3.15
N GLU A 154 15.89 -11.00 2.09
CA GLU A 154 15.59 -9.79 1.32
C GLU A 154 15.77 -10.04 -0.18
N ALA A 155 14.93 -9.41 -0.99
CA ALA A 155 15.00 -9.49 -2.44
C ALA A 155 14.80 -8.11 -3.07
N SER A 156 15.56 -7.80 -4.12
CA SER A 156 15.47 -6.51 -4.82
C SER A 156 15.61 -6.69 -6.34
N GLY A 157 14.86 -5.90 -7.11
CA GLY A 157 15.07 -5.74 -8.55
C GLY A 157 14.62 -6.91 -9.43
N GLY A 158 14.56 -6.64 -10.74
CA GLY A 158 13.96 -7.45 -11.82
C GLY A 158 14.66 -8.77 -12.16
N GLY A 159 14.98 -9.56 -11.13
CA GLY A 159 15.50 -10.92 -11.23
C GLY A 159 14.42 -11.99 -11.43
N ALA A 160 14.87 -13.26 -11.51
CA ALA A 160 14.02 -14.43 -11.74
C ALA A 160 13.10 -14.79 -10.55
N GLU A 161 13.30 -14.16 -9.39
CA GLU A 161 12.57 -14.45 -8.17
C GLU A 161 11.09 -14.10 -8.32
N ALA A 162 10.22 -15.07 -8.07
CA ALA A 162 8.77 -14.93 -8.26
C ALA A 162 8.19 -13.71 -7.52
N ALA A 163 8.83 -13.33 -6.41
CA ALA A 163 8.40 -12.25 -5.55
C ALA A 163 8.59 -10.84 -6.17
N THR A 164 9.64 -10.61 -6.98
CA THR A 164 9.95 -9.32 -7.61
C THR A 164 9.52 -9.21 -9.07
N ARG A 165 8.89 -10.26 -9.62
CA ARG A 165 8.42 -10.28 -11.01
C ARG A 165 7.48 -9.13 -11.32
N GLN A 166 7.54 -8.73 -12.58
CA GLN A 166 6.61 -7.80 -13.19
C GLN A 166 5.15 -8.17 -12.88
N VAL A 167 4.37 -7.15 -12.53
CA VAL A 167 2.92 -7.28 -12.38
C VAL A 167 2.20 -6.34 -13.32
N HIS A 168 1.05 -6.78 -13.81
CA HIS A 168 0.12 -5.97 -14.58
C HIS A 168 -1.20 -5.96 -13.82
N ALA A 169 -1.95 -4.88 -13.91
CA ALA A 169 -3.28 -4.85 -13.37
C ALA A 169 -4.25 -4.25 -14.35
N ILE A 170 -5.48 -4.74 -14.31
CA ILE A 170 -6.60 -4.21 -15.09
C ILE A 170 -7.62 -3.63 -14.13
N ARG A 171 -8.16 -2.45 -14.46
CA ARG A 171 -9.15 -1.80 -13.63
C ARG A 171 -10.44 -2.64 -13.58
N MET A 172 -10.91 -2.89 -12.37
CA MET A 172 -12.20 -3.55 -12.14
C MET A 172 -13.34 -2.54 -12.21
N ARG A 173 -14.50 -2.99 -12.70
CA ARG A 173 -15.74 -2.21 -12.77
C ARG A 173 -16.94 -3.13 -12.55
N VAL A 174 -18.11 -2.55 -12.29
CA VAL A 174 -19.36 -3.33 -12.26
C VAL A 174 -19.54 -4.03 -13.61
N GLY A 175 -19.70 -5.35 -13.59
CA GLY A 175 -19.80 -6.17 -14.80
C GLY A 175 -18.49 -6.46 -15.53
N ASN A 176 -17.35 -5.89 -15.09
CA ASN A 176 -16.02 -6.19 -15.64
C ASN A 176 -15.04 -6.47 -14.49
N PRO A 177 -14.79 -7.75 -14.14
CA PRO A 177 -13.90 -8.12 -13.05
C PRO A 177 -12.40 -7.91 -13.35
N GLY A 178 -12.03 -7.38 -14.52
CA GLY A 178 -10.64 -7.13 -14.91
C GLY A 178 -9.93 -8.33 -15.56
N PHE A 179 -10.62 -9.45 -15.77
CA PHE A 179 -10.08 -10.55 -16.58
C PHE A 179 -10.11 -10.18 -18.06
N ILE A 180 -9.03 -10.51 -18.79
CA ILE A 180 -8.98 -10.35 -20.24
C ILE A 180 -9.86 -11.45 -20.85
N GLU A 181 -10.92 -11.06 -21.57
CA GLU A 181 -11.74 -12.02 -22.30
C GLU A 181 -10.88 -12.73 -23.36
N THR A 182 -10.81 -14.05 -23.28
CA THR A 182 -10.20 -14.83 -24.36
C THR A 182 -11.25 -14.93 -25.48
N PRO A 183 -10.89 -14.67 -26.75
CA PRO A 183 -11.82 -14.89 -27.86
C PRO A 183 -12.35 -16.33 -27.81
N PRO A 184 -13.63 -16.57 -28.15
CA PRO A 184 -14.17 -17.92 -28.18
C PRO A 184 -13.31 -18.78 -29.11
N VAL A 185 -12.86 -19.92 -28.59
CA VAL A 185 -12.14 -20.89 -29.40
C VAL A 185 -13.13 -21.38 -30.46
N SER A 186 -12.86 -21.09 -31.73
CA SER A 186 -13.64 -21.60 -32.85
C SER A 186 -13.57 -23.12 -32.84
N GLY A 187 -14.55 -23.79 -32.23
CA GLY A 187 -14.67 -25.23 -32.31
C GLY A 187 -15.03 -25.59 -33.73
N THR A 188 -14.11 -26.22 -34.48
CA THR A 188 -14.46 -26.89 -35.73
C THR A 188 -15.47 -27.99 -35.40
N PRO A 189 -16.69 -27.97 -35.96
CA PRO A 189 -17.62 -29.08 -35.77
C PRO A 189 -17.02 -30.31 -36.43
N THR A 190 -16.72 -31.35 -35.65
CA THR A 190 -16.52 -32.69 -36.18
C THR A 190 -17.88 -33.23 -36.58
N GLY A 191 -18.21 -33.11 -37.86
CA GLY A 191 -19.28 -33.89 -38.51
C GLY A 191 -18.81 -35.29 -38.86
#